data_AF-A0A7C4T537-F1
#
_entry.id   AF-A0A7C4T537-F1
#
_cell.length_a   1.000
_cell.length_b   1.000
_cell.length_c   1.000
_cell.angle_alpha   90.00
_cell.angle_beta   90.00
_cell.angle_gamma   90.00
#
_symmetry.space_group_name_H-M   'P 1'
#
loop_
_entity.id
_entity.type
_entity.pdbx_description
1 polymer ?
#
loop_
_entity_poly.entity_id
_entity_poly.type
_entity_poly.pdbx_seq_one_letter_code
_entity_poly.pdbx_strand_id
1 'polypeptide(L)'
;MNQIFLNGTIVPAERAGIATTDSSFLFGMGLFETMRAVNGKVFRLDDHINRMLASAAALSIPFGYSAEYIQEATSRLLEANELTDARMRMTLSSGPVSDMENIKGTLLITAAPFTPYPQTYYEKGVRVILTDFRQNPKDPTCGHKTTCYAPRLIALKQAHEKLAAEAVWFTTENKLAEGSISNIFLVKDKTLLTPRVETPVLPGIARRTVLELADKLKIKTEQRDLSIHDLLAAEEVFLTNVIMTVPFRNGDPEGAFARAAHVVETTVRIHRFSTQPIETRCYNAVWEEETESLTLYGTAQNPHPLRHVLAQVLGMPETRIRVHAPAIGGAFGMKMHGHPEESLVCLLAKLTGRP
;
A
#
# COMPACT_ATOMS: atom_id res chain seq x y z
N MET A 1 -12.86 -10.86 -33.23
CA MET A 1 -14.26 -10.65 -32.79
C MET A 1 -14.28 -10.84 -31.28
N ASN A 2 -14.91 -9.94 -30.51
CA ASN A 2 -14.89 -10.02 -29.04
C ASN A 2 -15.76 -11.19 -28.56
N GLN A 3 -15.12 -12.30 -28.20
CA GLN A 3 -15.76 -13.49 -27.64
C GLN A 3 -15.82 -13.38 -26.12
N ILE A 4 -16.87 -13.92 -25.50
CA ILE A 4 -16.99 -14.04 -24.05
C ILE A 4 -17.36 -15.46 -23.66
N PHE A 5 -16.99 -15.88 -22.45
CA PHE A 5 -17.39 -17.15 -21.89
C PHE A 5 -18.63 -16.95 -21.03
N LEU A 6 -19.70 -17.71 -21.29
CA LEU A 6 -20.93 -17.69 -20.51
C LEU A 6 -21.43 -19.12 -20.31
N ASN A 7 -21.50 -19.56 -19.05
CA ASN A 7 -22.08 -20.85 -18.63
C ASN A 7 -21.60 -22.07 -19.45
N GLY A 8 -20.31 -22.11 -19.79
CA GLY A 8 -19.69 -23.21 -20.53
C GLY A 8 -19.52 -23.02 -22.03
N THR A 9 -20.11 -21.97 -22.59
CA THR A 9 -20.03 -21.67 -24.01
C THR A 9 -19.23 -20.40 -24.26
N ILE A 10 -18.47 -20.38 -25.36
CA ILE A 10 -17.85 -19.17 -25.88
C ILE A 10 -18.75 -18.63 -26.98
N VAL A 11 -19.20 -17.40 -26.83
CA VAL A 11 -20.14 -16.75 -27.74
C VAL A 11 -19.68 -15.34 -28.09
N PRO A 12 -20.05 -14.80 -29.27
CA PRO A 12 -19.86 -13.39 -29.57
C PRO A 12 -20.53 -12.52 -28.50
N ALA A 13 -19.84 -11.48 -28.03
CA ALA A 13 -20.32 -10.62 -26.94
C ALA A 13 -21.73 -10.05 -27.18
N GLU A 14 -22.07 -9.73 -28.44
CA GLU A 14 -23.38 -9.21 -28.85
C GLU A 14 -24.54 -10.20 -28.69
N ARG A 15 -24.24 -11.51 -28.62
CA ARG A 15 -25.23 -12.59 -28.48
C ARG A 15 -25.32 -13.12 -27.06
N ALA A 16 -24.47 -12.65 -26.16
CA ALA A 16 -24.50 -13.08 -24.78
C ALA A 16 -25.65 -12.42 -24.02
N GLY A 17 -26.41 -13.23 -23.28
CA GLY A 17 -27.52 -12.78 -22.45
C GLY A 17 -27.49 -13.45 -21.09
N ILE A 18 -27.64 -12.65 -20.03
CA ILE A 18 -27.87 -13.15 -18.67
C ILE A 18 -29.38 -13.15 -18.43
N ALA A 19 -29.86 -14.11 -17.64
CA ALA A 19 -31.26 -14.13 -17.24
C ALA A 19 -31.63 -12.84 -16.47
N THR A 20 -32.79 -12.26 -16.78
CA THR A 20 -33.30 -11.08 -16.07
C THR A 20 -33.60 -11.35 -14.60
N THR A 21 -33.67 -12.62 -14.22
CA THR A 21 -33.90 -13.12 -12.86
C THR A 21 -32.62 -13.50 -12.12
N ASP A 22 -31.43 -13.23 -12.69
CA ASP A 22 -30.15 -13.53 -12.07
C ASP A 22 -29.95 -12.73 -10.77
N SER A 23 -29.49 -13.40 -9.71
CA SER A 23 -29.31 -12.79 -8.39
C SER A 23 -28.33 -11.61 -8.37
N SER A 24 -27.29 -11.64 -9.19
CA SER A 24 -26.34 -10.53 -9.32
C SER A 24 -26.94 -9.33 -10.03
N PHE A 25 -27.86 -9.57 -10.97
CA PHE A 25 -28.55 -8.52 -11.71
C PHE A 25 -29.67 -7.88 -10.88
N LEU A 26 -30.50 -8.69 -10.22
CA LEU A 26 -31.63 -8.21 -9.43
C LEU A 26 -31.21 -7.55 -8.11
N PHE A 27 -30.25 -8.15 -7.41
CA PHE A 27 -29.96 -7.80 -6.01
C PHE A 27 -28.50 -7.42 -5.77
N GLY A 28 -27.65 -7.46 -6.80
CA GLY A 28 -26.21 -7.31 -6.63
C GLY A 28 -25.57 -8.48 -5.86
N MET A 29 -26.29 -9.60 -5.71
CA MET A 29 -25.82 -10.81 -5.03
C MET A 29 -24.95 -11.65 -5.97
N GLY A 30 -23.71 -11.21 -6.15
CA GLY A 30 -22.73 -11.87 -6.98
C GLY A 30 -21.32 -11.44 -6.60
N LEU A 31 -20.35 -12.16 -7.13
CA LEU A 31 -18.93 -11.94 -6.95
C LEU A 31 -18.29 -11.57 -8.28
N PHE A 32 -17.19 -10.84 -8.22
CA PHE A 32 -16.37 -10.68 -9.41
C PHE A 32 -14.89 -10.67 -9.07
N GLU A 33 -14.08 -11.08 -10.04
CA GLU A 33 -12.65 -10.95 -10.06
C GLU A 33 -12.22 -10.06 -11.21
N THR A 34 -11.12 -9.34 -11.01
CA THR A 34 -10.41 -8.64 -12.09
C THR A 34 -9.02 -9.22 -12.11
N MET A 35 -8.58 -9.69 -13.27
CA MET A 35 -7.36 -10.47 -13.43
C MET A 35 -6.52 -9.91 -14.58
N ARG A 36 -5.21 -10.14 -14.53
CA ARG A 36 -4.26 -9.75 -15.58
C ARG A 36 -3.66 -11.01 -16.17
N ALA A 37 -3.77 -11.19 -17.49
CA ALA A 37 -3.09 -12.23 -18.23
C ALA A 37 -1.85 -11.66 -18.90
N VAL A 38 -0.66 -12.23 -18.68
CA VAL A 38 0.61 -11.85 -19.33
C VAL A 38 1.15 -13.07 -20.06
N ASN A 39 1.58 -12.92 -21.31
CA ASN A 39 2.04 -14.04 -22.16
C ASN A 39 1.03 -15.21 -22.20
N GLY A 40 -0.26 -14.89 -22.27
CA GLY A 40 -1.36 -15.87 -22.34
C GLY A 40 -1.68 -16.55 -21.01
N LYS A 41 -1.03 -16.17 -19.90
CA LYS A 41 -1.25 -16.78 -18.57
C LYS A 41 -1.77 -15.76 -17.57
N VAL A 42 -2.83 -16.11 -16.85
CA VAL A 42 -3.35 -15.27 -15.77
C VAL A 42 -2.41 -15.30 -14.56
N PHE A 43 -1.96 -14.12 -14.15
CA PHE A 43 -1.14 -13.95 -12.95
C PHE A 43 -1.90 -14.40 -11.71
N ARG A 44 -1.36 -15.41 -11.00
CA ARG A 44 -1.91 -15.95 -9.75
C ARG A 44 -3.40 -16.35 -9.84
N LEU A 45 -3.78 -17.03 -10.94
CA LEU A 45 -5.16 -17.46 -11.19
C LEU A 45 -5.76 -18.24 -10.00
N ASP A 46 -4.99 -19.14 -9.40
CA ASP A 46 -5.45 -19.97 -8.29
C ASP A 46 -5.82 -19.12 -7.07
N ASP A 47 -5.07 -18.04 -6.79
CA ASP A 47 -5.40 -17.13 -5.71
C ASP A 47 -6.70 -16.36 -5.99
N HIS A 48 -6.96 -15.99 -7.25
CA HIS A 48 -8.21 -15.34 -7.68
C HIS A 48 -9.40 -16.29 -7.48
N ILE A 49 -9.27 -17.53 -7.94
CA ILE A 49 -10.32 -18.56 -7.80
C ILE A 49 -10.56 -18.85 -6.32
N ASN A 50 -9.51 -19.16 -5.55
CA ASN A 50 -9.63 -19.48 -4.12
C ASN A 50 -10.28 -18.34 -3.33
N ARG A 51 -9.96 -17.07 -3.63
CA ARG A 51 -10.61 -15.93 -2.98
C ARG A 51 -12.09 -15.82 -3.35
N MET A 52 -12.45 -16.06 -4.61
CA MET A 52 -13.84 -16.07 -5.05
C MET A 52 -14.62 -17.20 -4.37
N LEU A 53 -14.07 -18.42 -4.32
CA LEU A 53 -14.68 -19.58 -3.66
C LEU A 53 -14.89 -19.33 -2.16
N ALA A 54 -13.88 -18.79 -1.48
CA ALA A 54 -13.99 -18.43 -0.06
C ALA A 54 -15.06 -17.36 0.18
N SER A 55 -15.17 -16.36 -0.72
CA SER A 55 -16.22 -15.34 -0.64
C SER A 55 -17.61 -15.92 -0.91
N ALA A 56 -17.72 -16.86 -1.84
CA ALA A 56 -18.99 -17.51 -2.16
C ALA A 56 -19.48 -18.35 -0.99
N ALA A 57 -18.58 -19.09 -0.33
CA ALA A 57 -18.89 -19.83 0.89
C ALA A 57 -19.31 -18.90 2.03
N ALA A 58 -18.56 -17.82 2.28
CA ALA A 58 -18.87 -16.85 3.35
C ALA A 58 -20.22 -16.14 3.16
N LEU A 59 -20.58 -15.83 1.92
CA LEU A 59 -21.82 -15.14 1.57
C LEU A 59 -22.97 -16.09 1.20
N SER A 60 -22.78 -17.41 1.34
CA SER A 60 -23.77 -18.42 0.97
C SER A 60 -24.29 -18.26 -0.47
N ILE A 61 -23.38 -18.04 -1.43
CA ILE A 61 -23.68 -17.97 -2.87
C ILE A 61 -23.44 -19.36 -3.48
N PRO A 62 -24.49 -20.16 -3.75
CA PRO A 62 -24.34 -21.49 -4.35
C PRO A 62 -24.00 -21.42 -5.84
N PHE A 63 -23.17 -22.35 -6.31
CA PHE A 63 -22.85 -22.57 -7.73
C PHE A 63 -22.25 -23.98 -7.91
N GLY A 64 -22.19 -24.45 -9.15
CA GLY A 64 -21.82 -25.84 -9.50
C GLY A 64 -20.51 -26.00 -10.28
N TYR A 65 -19.62 -25.00 -10.26
CA TYR A 65 -18.37 -25.03 -11.04
C TYR A 65 -17.18 -25.43 -10.17
N SER A 66 -16.33 -26.34 -10.65
CA SER A 66 -15.06 -26.67 -9.99
C SER A 66 -13.98 -25.63 -10.29
N ALA A 67 -12.93 -25.58 -9.47
CA ALA A 67 -11.79 -24.69 -9.70
C ALA A 67 -11.11 -24.98 -11.06
N GLU A 68 -10.95 -26.26 -11.39
CA GLU A 68 -10.34 -26.73 -12.64
C GLU A 68 -11.16 -26.29 -13.85
N TYR A 69 -12.49 -26.37 -13.75
CA TYR A 69 -13.39 -25.89 -14.79
C TYR A 69 -13.25 -24.38 -15.02
N ILE A 70 -13.13 -23.60 -13.94
CA ILE A 70 -12.94 -22.14 -14.04
C ILE A 70 -11.58 -21.81 -14.67
N GLN A 71 -10.53 -22.57 -14.34
CA GLN A 71 -9.20 -22.42 -14.95
C GLN A 71 -9.24 -22.73 -16.46
N GLU A 72 -9.89 -23.83 -16.85
CA GLU A 72 -10.08 -24.21 -18.25
C GLU A 72 -10.85 -23.14 -19.02
N ALA A 73 -11.99 -22.68 -18.47
CA ALA A 73 -12.81 -21.63 -19.05
C ALA A 73 -12.02 -20.33 -19.30
N THR A 74 -11.16 -19.95 -18.34
CA THR A 74 -10.30 -18.77 -18.44
C THR A 74 -9.28 -18.91 -19.58
N SER A 75 -8.62 -20.07 -19.68
CA SER A 75 -7.64 -20.35 -20.72
C SER A 75 -8.27 -20.39 -22.11
N ARG A 76 -9.39 -21.11 -22.26
CA ARG A 76 -10.15 -21.19 -23.51
C ARG A 76 -10.60 -19.82 -24.02
N LEU A 77 -10.98 -18.92 -23.12
CA LEU A 77 -11.40 -17.58 -23.51
C LEU A 77 -10.24 -16.72 -24.02
N LEU A 78 -9.06 -16.82 -23.41
CA LEU A 78 -7.85 -16.14 -23.89
C LEU A 78 -7.46 -16.65 -25.29
N GLU A 79 -7.49 -17.96 -25.48
CA GLU A 79 -7.21 -18.61 -26.77
C GLU A 79 -8.21 -18.18 -27.85
N ALA A 80 -9.52 -18.22 -27.56
CA ALA A 80 -10.57 -17.85 -28.51
C ALA A 80 -10.53 -16.37 -28.94
N ASN A 81 -9.92 -15.50 -28.13
CA ASN A 81 -9.71 -14.09 -28.48
C ASN A 81 -8.28 -13.79 -28.96
N GLU A 82 -7.40 -14.80 -29.03
CA GLU A 82 -5.98 -14.65 -29.39
C GLU A 82 -5.24 -13.61 -28.50
N LEU A 83 -5.60 -13.56 -27.21
CA LEU A 83 -5.06 -12.56 -26.28
C LEU A 83 -3.89 -13.11 -25.46
N THR A 84 -2.72 -12.49 -25.62
CA THR A 84 -1.56 -12.74 -24.76
C THR A 84 -1.51 -11.79 -23.56
N ASP A 85 -1.88 -10.53 -23.78
CA ASP A 85 -1.88 -9.47 -22.79
C ASP A 85 -3.27 -8.90 -22.60
N ALA A 86 -3.95 -9.34 -21.53
CA ALA A 86 -5.35 -9.02 -21.31
C ALA A 86 -5.67 -8.56 -19.89
N ARG A 87 -6.67 -7.69 -19.79
CA ARG A 87 -7.47 -7.52 -18.59
C ARG A 87 -8.68 -8.44 -18.71
N MET A 88 -8.88 -9.30 -17.73
CA MET A 88 -10.03 -10.17 -17.65
C MET A 88 -10.93 -9.78 -16.47
N ARG A 89 -12.23 -10.00 -16.63
CA ARG A 89 -13.20 -9.94 -15.53
C ARG A 89 -14.00 -11.23 -15.51
N MET A 90 -13.99 -11.89 -14.36
CA MET A 90 -14.83 -13.05 -14.06
C MET A 90 -15.94 -12.59 -13.12
N THR A 91 -17.18 -12.97 -13.39
CA THR A 91 -18.35 -12.69 -12.55
C THR A 91 -19.05 -14.00 -12.26
N LEU A 92 -19.38 -14.24 -10.99
CA LEU A 92 -20.05 -15.45 -10.52
C LEU A 92 -21.29 -15.06 -9.70
N SER A 93 -22.43 -15.70 -9.95
CA SER A 93 -23.64 -15.56 -9.14
C SER A 93 -24.32 -16.91 -8.96
N SER A 94 -25.36 -16.95 -8.12
CA SER A 94 -26.21 -18.13 -7.99
C SER A 94 -27.11 -18.38 -9.20
N GLY A 95 -27.08 -17.52 -10.22
CA GLY A 95 -27.97 -17.63 -11.38
C GLY A 95 -29.39 -17.15 -11.08
N PRO A 96 -30.38 -17.57 -11.89
CA PRO A 96 -31.80 -17.27 -11.67
C PRO A 96 -32.29 -17.68 -10.28
N VAL A 97 -32.98 -16.77 -9.58
CA VAL A 97 -33.44 -16.98 -8.19
C VAL A 97 -34.57 -18.02 -8.05
N SER A 98 -35.19 -18.43 -9.17
CA SER A 98 -36.39 -19.27 -9.20
C SER A 98 -36.15 -20.79 -9.04
N ASP A 99 -34.91 -21.26 -9.08
CA ASP A 99 -34.58 -22.70 -9.05
C ASP A 99 -33.48 -23.01 -8.03
N MET A 100 -33.89 -23.26 -6.79
CA MET A 100 -32.98 -23.60 -5.68
C MET A 100 -32.56 -25.09 -5.67
N GLU A 101 -33.22 -25.94 -6.46
CA GLU A 101 -32.99 -27.39 -6.45
C GLU A 101 -31.90 -27.83 -7.44
N ASN A 102 -31.62 -27.02 -8.48
CA ASN A 102 -30.59 -27.33 -9.49
C ASN A 102 -29.67 -26.14 -9.81
N ILE A 103 -29.08 -25.55 -8.76
CA ILE A 103 -28.25 -24.35 -8.90
C ILE A 103 -26.89 -24.68 -9.55
N LYS A 104 -26.75 -24.38 -10.84
CA LYS A 104 -25.44 -24.32 -11.51
C LYS A 104 -24.70 -23.00 -11.27
N GLY A 105 -25.44 -21.89 -11.09
CA GLY A 105 -24.89 -20.55 -11.04
C GLY A 105 -24.57 -19.96 -12.41
N THR A 106 -24.45 -18.63 -12.48
CA THR A 106 -23.98 -17.92 -13.68
C THR A 106 -22.49 -17.67 -13.57
N LEU A 107 -21.71 -18.16 -14.55
CA LEU A 107 -20.29 -17.85 -14.70
C LEU A 107 -20.07 -17.10 -16.01
N LEU A 108 -19.69 -15.84 -15.89
CA LEU A 108 -19.35 -14.96 -17.00
C LEU A 108 -17.88 -14.58 -16.93
N ILE A 109 -17.13 -14.82 -18.01
CA ILE A 109 -15.76 -14.34 -18.15
C ILE A 109 -15.66 -13.47 -19.40
N THR A 110 -15.10 -12.28 -19.23
CA THR A 110 -14.84 -11.32 -20.30
C THR A 110 -13.35 -11.01 -20.33
N ALA A 111 -12.81 -10.75 -21.52
CA ALA A 111 -11.41 -10.39 -21.73
C ALA A 111 -11.32 -9.23 -22.72
N ALA A 112 -10.36 -8.34 -22.50
CA ALA A 112 -10.03 -7.27 -23.42
C ALA A 112 -8.51 -7.07 -23.46
N PRO A 113 -7.95 -6.57 -24.57
CA PRO A 113 -6.55 -6.15 -24.62
C PRO A 113 -6.19 -5.26 -23.42
N PHE A 114 -5.04 -5.51 -22.82
CA PHE A 114 -4.60 -4.74 -21.67
C PHE A 114 -4.14 -3.34 -22.08
N THR A 115 -4.72 -2.32 -21.44
CA THR A 115 -4.23 -0.95 -21.50
C THR A 115 -3.50 -0.62 -20.20
N PRO A 116 -2.18 -0.34 -20.23
CA PRO A 116 -1.44 0.05 -19.04
C PRO A 116 -1.88 1.43 -18.54
N TYR A 117 -1.71 1.66 -17.24
CA TYR A 117 -1.80 3.02 -16.70
C TYR A 117 -0.70 3.90 -17.29
N PRO A 118 -0.93 5.22 -17.38
CA PRO A 118 0.10 6.15 -17.85
C PRO A 118 1.37 6.04 -17.03
N GLN A 119 2.52 5.98 -17.71
CA GLN A 119 3.83 5.87 -17.08
C GLN A 119 4.10 7.00 -16.07
N THR A 120 3.54 8.18 -16.33
CA THR A 120 3.61 9.36 -15.45
C THR A 120 3.01 9.11 -14.07
N TYR A 121 2.04 8.20 -13.91
CA TYR A 121 1.46 7.86 -12.60
C TYR A 121 2.50 7.22 -11.69
N TYR A 122 3.43 6.45 -12.28
CA TYR A 122 4.49 5.77 -11.54
C TYR A 122 5.69 6.69 -11.29
N GLU A 123 5.96 7.63 -12.19
CA GLU A 123 7.13 8.52 -12.09
C GLU A 123 6.87 9.74 -11.21
N LYS A 124 5.64 10.28 -11.22
CA LYS A 124 5.27 11.50 -10.49
C LYS A 124 4.32 11.24 -9.33
N GLY A 125 3.87 10.01 -9.17
CA GLY A 125 2.78 9.66 -8.26
C GLY A 125 1.42 10.13 -8.78
N VAL A 126 0.38 9.82 -8.00
CA VAL A 126 -0.99 10.22 -8.27
C VAL A 126 -1.58 10.95 -7.07
N ARG A 127 -2.52 11.86 -7.33
CA ARG A 127 -3.33 12.42 -6.25
C ARG A 127 -4.41 11.43 -5.85
N VAL A 128 -4.72 11.42 -4.56
CA VAL A 128 -5.89 10.72 -4.01
C VAL A 128 -6.77 11.72 -3.27
N ILE A 129 -8.05 11.44 -3.17
CA ILE A 129 -8.95 12.14 -2.24
C ILE A 129 -9.34 11.22 -1.09
N LEU A 130 -9.77 11.80 0.02
CA LEU A 130 -10.53 11.05 1.02
C LEU A 130 -12.01 11.15 0.64
N THR A 131 -12.70 10.02 0.57
CA THR A 131 -14.16 10.04 0.34
C THR A 131 -14.92 10.28 1.64
N ASP A 132 -16.13 10.82 1.55
CA ASP A 132 -17.05 10.97 2.68
C ASP A 132 -17.79 9.66 3.00
N PHE A 133 -17.83 8.72 2.06
CA PHE A 133 -18.39 7.40 2.32
C PHE A 133 -17.49 6.62 3.29
N ARG A 134 -18.11 5.73 4.07
CA ARG A 134 -17.43 4.92 5.08
C ARG A 134 -17.73 3.45 4.89
N GLN A 135 -16.70 2.63 5.07
CA GLN A 135 -16.86 1.19 5.07
C GLN A 135 -17.34 0.73 6.45
N ASN A 136 -18.48 0.04 6.52
CA ASN A 136 -18.97 -0.51 7.77
C ASN A 136 -18.38 -1.92 7.98
N PRO A 137 -17.55 -2.16 9.01
CA PRO A 137 -17.01 -3.50 9.27
C PRO A 137 -18.06 -4.55 9.64
N LYS A 138 -19.29 -4.12 9.94
CA LYS A 138 -20.43 -4.99 10.26
C LYS A 138 -21.28 -5.33 9.03
N ASP A 139 -20.97 -4.76 7.86
CA ASP A 139 -21.62 -5.15 6.61
C ASP A 139 -21.17 -6.57 6.24
N PRO A 140 -22.08 -7.54 6.02
CA PRO A 140 -21.70 -8.91 5.71
C PRO A 140 -20.87 -9.04 4.43
N THR A 141 -20.97 -8.07 3.52
CA THR A 141 -20.24 -8.06 2.24
C THR A 141 -18.87 -7.38 2.33
N CYS A 142 -18.51 -6.77 3.47
CA CYS A 142 -17.23 -6.11 3.62
C CYS A 142 -16.06 -7.12 3.52
N GLY A 143 -14.94 -6.70 2.94
CA GLY A 143 -13.82 -7.60 2.64
C GLY A 143 -14.04 -8.55 1.46
N HIS A 144 -15.24 -8.59 0.86
CA HIS A 144 -15.55 -9.41 -0.31
C HIS A 144 -15.66 -8.57 -1.59
N LYS A 145 -15.30 -9.17 -2.73
CA LYS A 145 -15.35 -8.52 -4.04
C LYS A 145 -16.70 -8.77 -4.73
N THR A 146 -17.73 -8.09 -4.26
CA THR A 146 -19.12 -8.31 -4.69
C THR A 146 -19.54 -7.41 -5.87
N THR A 147 -20.61 -7.77 -6.56
CA THR A 147 -21.19 -6.96 -7.63
C THR A 147 -21.86 -5.66 -7.13
N CYS A 148 -22.10 -5.52 -5.82
CA CYS A 148 -22.56 -4.28 -5.15
C CYS A 148 -21.47 -3.19 -5.09
N TYR A 149 -20.91 -2.82 -6.25
CA TYR A 149 -19.74 -1.96 -6.35
C TYR A 149 -20.07 -0.48 -6.59
N ALA A 150 -21.36 -0.12 -6.68
CA ALA A 150 -21.79 1.24 -7.02
C ALA A 150 -21.23 2.33 -6.08
N PRO A 151 -21.21 2.16 -4.73
CA PRO A 151 -20.63 3.16 -3.85
C PRO A 151 -19.14 3.43 -4.14
N ARG A 152 -18.37 2.37 -4.46
CA ARG A 152 -16.95 2.48 -4.85
C ARG A 152 -16.80 3.23 -6.16
N LEU A 153 -17.64 2.97 -7.16
CA LEU A 153 -17.58 3.67 -8.44
C LEU A 153 -17.99 5.15 -8.32
N ILE A 154 -18.96 5.48 -7.46
CA ILE A 154 -19.36 6.86 -7.19
C ILE A 154 -18.19 7.62 -6.54
N ALA A 155 -17.54 7.04 -5.52
CA ALA A 155 -16.37 7.65 -4.89
C ALA A 155 -15.21 7.83 -5.87
N LEU A 156 -14.95 6.83 -6.72
CA LEU A 156 -13.91 6.92 -7.74
C LEU A 156 -14.22 8.01 -8.78
N LYS A 157 -15.49 8.16 -9.17
CA LYS A 157 -15.92 9.25 -10.05
C LYS A 157 -15.67 10.63 -9.41
N GLN A 158 -16.01 10.79 -8.13
CA GLN A 158 -15.74 12.03 -7.38
C GLN A 158 -14.24 12.33 -7.29
N ALA A 159 -13.38 11.30 -7.20
CA ALA A 159 -11.93 11.46 -7.26
C ALA A 159 -11.49 12.00 -8.63
N HIS A 160 -11.97 11.40 -9.71
CA HIS A 160 -11.64 11.82 -11.08
C HIS A 160 -12.10 13.26 -11.38
N GLU A 161 -13.28 13.66 -10.90
CA GLU A 161 -13.80 15.04 -11.01
C GLU A 161 -12.88 16.06 -10.31
N LYS A 162 -12.15 15.62 -9.27
CA LYS A 162 -11.12 16.41 -8.56
C LYS A 162 -9.71 16.16 -9.09
N LEU A 163 -9.57 15.54 -10.27
CA LEU A 163 -8.30 15.22 -10.91
C LEU A 163 -7.36 14.36 -10.03
N ALA A 164 -7.96 13.50 -9.20
CA ALA A 164 -7.30 12.48 -8.41
C ALA A 164 -7.56 11.10 -9.03
N ALA A 165 -6.61 10.17 -8.90
CA ALA A 165 -6.71 8.84 -9.51
C ALA A 165 -7.51 7.85 -8.67
N GLU A 166 -7.70 8.12 -7.37
CA GLU A 166 -8.39 7.22 -6.45
C GLU A 166 -9.02 7.98 -5.28
N ALA A 167 -10.08 7.41 -4.71
CA ALA A 167 -10.66 7.78 -3.44
C ALA A 167 -10.27 6.76 -2.36
N VAL A 168 -9.63 7.25 -1.29
CA VAL A 168 -9.26 6.48 -0.10
C VAL A 168 -10.42 6.46 0.89
N TRP A 169 -10.73 5.26 1.38
CA TRP A 169 -11.82 4.97 2.29
C TRP A 169 -11.32 4.72 3.71
N PHE A 170 -12.13 5.17 4.66
CA PHE A 170 -12.01 4.84 6.07
C PHE A 170 -13.21 4.02 6.51
N THR A 171 -13.04 3.23 7.57
CA THR A 171 -14.14 2.55 8.22
C THR A 171 -15.01 3.53 9.00
N THR A 172 -16.21 3.10 9.40
CA THR A 172 -17.08 3.84 10.33
C THR A 172 -16.42 4.14 11.69
N GLU A 173 -15.32 3.44 12.01
CA GLU A 173 -14.51 3.62 13.22
C GLU A 173 -13.26 4.49 12.95
N ASN A 174 -13.20 5.17 11.80
CA ASN A 174 -12.10 6.02 11.36
C ASN A 174 -10.74 5.30 11.22
N LYS A 175 -10.77 3.99 10.91
CA LYS A 175 -9.57 3.24 10.52
C LYS A 175 -9.38 3.31 9.01
N LEU A 176 -8.16 3.55 8.55
CA LEU A 176 -7.80 3.50 7.14
C LEU A 176 -8.10 2.10 6.59
N ALA A 177 -8.91 2.03 5.55
CA ALA A 177 -9.26 0.78 4.89
C ALA A 177 -8.47 0.64 3.58
N GLU A 178 -8.99 1.14 2.47
CA GLU A 178 -8.40 0.93 1.15
C GLU A 178 -8.90 2.00 0.15
N GLY A 179 -8.39 1.97 -1.09
CA GLY A 179 -8.96 2.75 -2.18
C GLY A 179 -10.26 2.14 -2.72
N SER A 180 -10.90 2.81 -3.68
CA SER A 180 -12.13 2.29 -4.30
C SER A 180 -11.87 1.04 -5.16
N ILE A 181 -10.71 0.95 -5.80
CA ILE A 181 -10.30 -0.21 -6.63
C ILE A 181 -8.88 -0.69 -6.33
N SER A 182 -8.34 -0.40 -5.14
CA SER A 182 -6.96 -0.74 -4.77
C SER A 182 -6.79 -0.90 -3.27
N ASN A 183 -5.89 -1.77 -2.81
CA ASN A 183 -5.38 -1.70 -1.44
C ASN A 183 -4.36 -0.56 -1.31
N ILE A 184 -4.03 -0.17 -0.07
CA ILE A 184 -3.11 0.92 0.25
C ILE A 184 -1.95 0.44 1.14
N PHE A 185 -0.77 1.00 0.93
CA PHE A 185 0.42 0.82 1.74
C PHE A 185 1.01 2.18 2.10
N LEU A 186 1.59 2.27 3.28
CA LEU A 186 2.34 3.41 3.79
C LEU A 186 3.79 2.97 4.05
N VAL A 187 4.75 3.85 3.83
CA VAL A 187 6.13 3.67 4.25
C VAL A 187 6.44 4.70 5.32
N LYS A 188 6.95 4.26 6.45
CA LYS A 188 7.38 5.14 7.55
C LYS A 188 8.50 4.48 8.32
N ASP A 189 9.59 5.21 8.61
CA ASP A 189 10.73 4.70 9.38
C ASP A 189 11.24 3.35 8.82
N LYS A 190 11.38 3.27 7.49
CA LYS A 190 11.77 2.04 6.74
C LYS A 190 10.87 0.82 6.96
N THR A 191 9.67 1.03 7.50
CA THR A 191 8.66 -0.02 7.73
C THR A 191 7.52 0.15 6.72
N LEU A 192 7.18 -0.95 6.05
CA LEU A 192 6.02 -1.04 5.16
C LEU A 192 4.77 -1.37 5.99
N LEU A 193 3.85 -0.43 6.05
CA LEU A 193 2.59 -0.54 6.80
C LEU A 193 1.43 -0.73 5.83
N THR A 194 0.47 -1.56 6.19
CA THR A 194 -0.81 -1.66 5.47
C THR A 194 -1.92 -2.01 6.46
N PRO A 195 -3.18 -1.62 6.20
CA PRO A 195 -4.29 -2.05 7.05
C PRO A 195 -4.35 -3.58 7.15
N ARG A 196 -4.64 -4.08 8.35
CA ARG A 196 -4.83 -5.52 8.57
C ARG A 196 -6.11 -6.00 7.88
N VAL A 197 -6.20 -7.29 7.55
CA VAL A 197 -7.36 -7.82 6.81
C VAL A 197 -8.65 -7.67 7.63
N GLU A 198 -8.53 -7.67 8.96
CA GLU A 198 -9.61 -7.45 9.92
C GLU A 198 -10.13 -5.99 9.95
N THR A 199 -9.51 -5.06 9.21
CA THR A 199 -10.07 -3.72 8.89
C THR A 199 -11.02 -3.80 7.66
N PRO A 200 -11.76 -4.91 7.55
CA PRO A 200 -12.28 -5.58 6.35
C PRO A 200 -11.78 -5.10 4.98
N VAL A 201 -10.47 -4.93 4.80
CA VAL A 201 -9.93 -4.63 3.46
C VAL A 201 -10.00 -5.87 2.59
N LEU A 202 -10.15 -5.70 1.28
CA LEU A 202 -10.09 -6.83 0.37
C LEU A 202 -8.73 -7.52 0.52
N PRO A 203 -8.65 -8.86 0.72
CA PRO A 203 -7.38 -9.59 0.70
C PRO A 203 -6.84 -9.62 -0.73
N GLY A 204 -6.25 -8.51 -1.17
CA GLY A 204 -5.77 -8.27 -2.52
C GLY A 204 -4.65 -9.22 -2.91
N ILE A 205 -4.69 -9.72 -4.14
CA ILE A 205 -3.64 -10.61 -4.67
C ILE A 205 -2.35 -9.83 -4.95
N ALA A 206 -2.48 -8.59 -5.46
CA ALA A 206 -1.36 -7.66 -5.55
C ALA A 206 -0.81 -7.30 -4.15
N ARG A 207 -1.68 -7.01 -3.18
CA ARG A 207 -1.29 -6.76 -1.78
C ARG A 207 -0.51 -7.94 -1.19
N ARG A 208 -1.03 -9.17 -1.35
CA ARG A 208 -0.34 -10.41 -0.92
C ARG A 208 1.03 -10.53 -1.59
N THR A 209 1.11 -10.30 -2.89
CA THR A 209 2.38 -10.33 -3.64
C THR A 209 3.38 -9.30 -3.12
N VAL A 210 2.94 -8.07 -2.82
CA VAL A 210 3.80 -7.03 -2.23
C VAL A 210 4.34 -7.44 -0.87
N LEU A 211 3.50 -8.03 0.00
CA LEU A 211 3.93 -8.52 1.31
C LEU A 211 4.92 -9.68 1.20
N GLU A 212 4.69 -10.64 0.29
CA GLU A 212 5.63 -11.74 0.00
C GLU A 212 6.98 -11.22 -0.53
N LEU A 213 6.95 -10.21 -1.40
CA LEU A 213 8.17 -9.58 -1.92
C LEU A 213 8.91 -8.82 -0.83
N ALA A 214 8.21 -8.09 0.04
CA ALA A 214 8.81 -7.39 1.17
C ALA A 214 9.52 -8.36 2.13
N ASP A 215 8.93 -9.51 2.44
CA ASP A 215 9.57 -10.56 3.25
C ASP A 215 10.83 -11.14 2.59
N LYS A 216 10.77 -11.40 1.27
CA LYS A 216 11.94 -11.86 0.50
C LYS A 216 13.06 -10.83 0.49
N LEU A 217 12.72 -9.56 0.37
CA LEU A 217 13.66 -8.43 0.37
C LEU A 217 14.06 -7.97 1.77
N LYS A 218 13.55 -8.63 2.83
CA LYS A 218 13.82 -8.29 4.24
C LYS A 218 13.45 -6.85 4.60
N ILE A 219 12.41 -6.33 3.96
CA ILE A 219 11.77 -5.06 4.34
C ILE A 219 10.84 -5.36 5.51
N LYS A 220 10.97 -4.60 6.61
CA LYS A 220 10.11 -4.76 7.77
C LYS A 220 8.67 -4.42 7.39
N THR A 221 7.73 -5.33 7.64
CA THR A 221 6.30 -5.13 7.35
C THR A 221 5.46 -5.20 8.60
N GLU A 222 4.48 -4.32 8.74
CA GLU A 222 3.46 -4.41 9.80
C GLU A 222 2.05 -4.27 9.21
N GLN A 223 1.20 -5.24 9.55
CA GLN A 223 -0.23 -5.18 9.27
C GLN A 223 -0.95 -4.77 10.55
N ARG A 224 -1.48 -3.54 10.62
CA ARG A 224 -2.16 -3.03 11.82
C ARG A 224 -3.31 -2.09 11.48
N ASP A 225 -4.06 -1.70 12.50
CA ASP A 225 -5.03 -0.62 12.33
C ASP A 225 -4.25 0.68 12.14
N LEU A 226 -4.62 1.42 11.08
CA LEU A 226 -4.00 2.67 10.69
C LEU A 226 -5.06 3.78 10.75
N SER A 227 -4.64 4.99 11.08
CA SER A 227 -5.49 6.17 11.20
C SER A 227 -5.15 7.20 10.12
N ILE A 228 -5.91 8.31 10.09
CA ILE A 228 -5.55 9.45 9.25
C ILE A 228 -4.19 10.05 9.63
N HIS A 229 -3.81 9.99 10.91
CA HIS A 229 -2.50 10.48 11.36
C HIS A 229 -1.37 9.62 10.80
N ASP A 230 -1.55 8.29 10.73
CA ASP A 230 -0.56 7.41 10.10
C ASP A 230 -0.43 7.73 8.60
N LEU A 231 -1.55 7.95 7.90
CA LEU A 231 -1.56 8.32 6.48
C LEU A 231 -0.84 9.65 6.22
N LEU A 232 -1.11 10.67 7.02
CA LEU A 232 -0.50 12.00 6.88
C LEU A 232 0.96 12.06 7.34
N ALA A 233 1.37 11.17 8.24
CA ALA A 233 2.74 11.08 8.74
C ALA A 233 3.63 10.08 7.96
N ALA A 234 3.09 9.44 6.92
CA ALA A 234 3.84 8.52 6.07
C ALA A 234 4.84 9.29 5.18
N GLU A 235 6.02 8.72 4.98
CA GLU A 235 7.03 9.23 4.04
C GLU A 235 6.62 8.93 2.60
N GLU A 236 6.03 7.75 2.36
CA GLU A 236 5.51 7.34 1.07
C GLU A 236 4.15 6.65 1.22
N VAL A 237 3.31 6.79 0.20
CA VAL A 237 2.02 6.11 0.09
C VAL A 237 1.88 5.55 -1.31
N PHE A 238 1.54 4.28 -1.44
CA PHE A 238 1.26 3.68 -2.73
C PHE A 238 0.03 2.77 -2.71
N LEU A 239 -0.57 2.65 -3.88
CA LEU A 239 -1.79 1.86 -4.13
C LEU A 239 -1.43 0.59 -4.87
N THR A 240 -2.21 -0.48 -4.65
CA THR A 240 -1.99 -1.76 -5.32
C THR A 240 -3.29 -2.39 -5.80
N ASN A 241 -3.28 -2.86 -7.04
CA ASN A 241 -4.22 -3.85 -7.56
C ASN A 241 -3.53 -4.66 -8.66
N VAL A 242 -4.14 -5.73 -9.14
CA VAL A 242 -3.48 -6.64 -10.12
C VAL A 242 -3.35 -6.06 -11.54
N ILE A 243 -3.99 -4.91 -11.82
CA ILE A 243 -3.89 -4.19 -13.09
C ILE A 243 -2.76 -3.14 -13.02
N MET A 244 -2.51 -2.58 -11.83
CA MET A 244 -1.42 -1.67 -11.57
C MET A 244 -0.10 -2.45 -11.49
N THR A 245 0.89 -1.96 -12.23
CA THR A 245 2.28 -2.31 -11.93
C THR A 245 2.73 -1.48 -10.74
N VAL A 246 3.38 -2.08 -9.75
CA VAL A 246 4.08 -1.32 -8.70
C VAL A 246 5.56 -1.45 -9.00
N PRO A 247 6.17 -0.51 -9.75
CA PRO A 247 7.58 -0.62 -10.07
C PRO A 247 8.39 -0.36 -8.81
N PHE A 248 9.00 -1.41 -8.25
CA PHE A 248 10.11 -1.25 -7.32
C PHE A 248 11.34 -0.86 -8.14
N ARG A 249 11.70 0.43 -8.11
CA ARG A 249 12.96 0.91 -8.70
C ARG A 249 13.95 1.14 -7.58
N ASN A 250 14.94 0.26 -7.48
CA ASN A 250 16.27 0.72 -7.10
C ASN A 250 16.85 1.44 -8.32
N GLY A 251 17.72 2.44 -8.11
CA GLY A 251 18.37 3.12 -9.24
C GLY A 251 18.98 2.11 -10.22
N ASP A 252 19.11 2.51 -11.49
CA ASP A 252 19.83 1.78 -12.53
C ASP A 252 21.18 2.49 -12.79
N PRO A 253 22.19 2.33 -11.91
CA PRO A 253 23.49 2.96 -12.11
C PRO A 253 24.11 2.55 -13.45
N GLU A 254 23.99 1.29 -13.83
CA GLU A 254 24.60 0.73 -15.04
C GLU A 254 24.03 1.37 -16.31
N GLY A 255 22.70 1.44 -16.44
CA GLY A 255 22.07 2.13 -17.56
C GLY A 255 22.20 3.63 -17.48
N ALA A 256 22.32 4.23 -16.29
CA ALA A 256 22.66 5.65 -16.14
C ALA A 256 24.08 5.94 -16.68
N PHE A 257 25.07 5.09 -16.38
CA PHE A 257 26.41 5.18 -16.96
C PHE A 257 26.39 4.92 -18.47
N ALA A 258 25.65 3.90 -18.94
CA ALA A 258 25.56 3.58 -20.36
C ALA A 258 24.94 4.70 -21.21
N ARG A 259 24.00 5.48 -20.63
CA ARG A 259 23.34 6.61 -21.30
C ARG A 259 24.00 7.96 -21.04
N ALA A 260 24.98 8.03 -20.13
CA ALA A 260 25.65 9.28 -19.82
C ALA A 260 26.47 9.74 -21.04
N ALA A 261 26.35 11.02 -21.40
CA ALA A 261 27.16 11.61 -22.46
C ALA A 261 28.66 11.49 -22.17
N HIS A 262 29.03 11.49 -20.88
CA HIS A 262 30.38 11.25 -20.39
C HIS A 262 30.33 10.40 -19.12
N VAL A 263 31.17 9.38 -19.05
CA VAL A 263 31.45 8.60 -17.84
C VAL A 263 32.88 8.88 -17.41
N VAL A 264 33.06 9.30 -16.17
CA VAL A 264 34.39 9.52 -15.59
C VAL A 264 34.60 8.49 -14.50
N GLU A 265 35.59 7.63 -14.68
CA GLU A 265 36.05 6.69 -13.66
C GLU A 265 37.29 7.27 -12.97
N THR A 266 37.28 7.26 -11.63
CA THR A 266 38.45 7.67 -10.86
C THR A 266 38.51 6.87 -9.57
N THR A 267 39.72 6.63 -9.09
CA THR A 267 39.94 6.02 -7.77
C THR A 267 40.05 7.13 -6.74
N VAL A 268 39.00 7.34 -5.95
CA VAL A 268 39.06 8.26 -4.80
C VAL A 268 39.60 7.50 -3.60
N ARG A 269 40.80 7.85 -3.16
CA ARG A 269 41.36 7.35 -1.91
C ARG A 269 40.91 8.27 -0.78
N ILE A 270 39.84 7.90 -0.10
CA ILE A 270 39.42 8.60 1.12
C ILE A 270 40.31 8.06 2.25
N HIS A 271 41.27 8.86 2.68
CA HIS A 271 42.04 8.55 3.90
C HIS A 271 41.11 8.53 5.11
N ARG A 272 41.53 7.91 6.22
CA ARG A 272 40.77 8.07 7.48
C ARG A 272 40.84 9.54 7.89
N PHE A 273 39.80 10.28 7.56
CA PHE A 273 39.62 11.65 7.99
C PHE A 273 38.72 11.63 9.23
N SER A 274 39.25 12.13 10.36
CA SER A 274 38.42 12.57 11.47
C SER A 274 38.16 14.05 11.23
N THR A 275 36.91 14.40 11.02
CA THR A 275 36.45 15.79 11.07
C THR A 275 36.84 16.36 12.43
N GLN A 276 37.59 17.47 12.45
CA GLN A 276 37.90 18.23 13.65
C GLN A 276 37.08 19.52 13.61
N PRO A 277 36.42 19.91 14.71
CA PRO A 277 35.67 21.14 14.71
C PRO A 277 36.67 22.31 14.68
N ILE A 278 36.38 23.35 13.90
CA ILE A 278 37.26 24.53 13.80
C ILE A 278 37.19 25.37 15.09
N GLU A 279 36.13 25.15 15.87
CA GLU A 279 35.90 25.72 17.19
C GLU A 279 35.71 24.62 18.24
N THR A 280 35.90 24.96 19.51
CA THR A 280 35.66 24.05 20.62
C THR A 280 34.24 23.51 20.61
N ARG A 281 34.10 22.18 20.56
CA ARG A 281 32.84 21.50 20.82
C ARG A 281 32.59 21.52 22.32
N CYS A 282 31.63 22.33 22.75
CA CYS A 282 31.29 22.51 24.15
C CYS A 282 29.82 22.20 24.39
N TYR A 283 29.55 21.56 25.53
CA TYR A 283 28.23 21.25 26.04
C TYR A 283 28.14 21.74 27.47
N ASN A 284 27.03 22.40 27.80
CA ASN A 284 26.67 22.75 29.15
C ASN A 284 25.22 22.34 29.35
N ALA A 285 24.91 21.66 30.45
CA ALA A 285 23.55 21.24 30.74
C ALA A 285 23.10 21.80 32.07
N VAL A 286 21.93 22.42 32.09
CA VAL A 286 21.33 22.94 33.32
C VAL A 286 20.16 22.04 33.70
N TRP A 287 20.22 21.50 34.91
CA TRP A 287 19.14 20.74 35.54
C TRP A 287 18.37 21.64 36.50
N GLU A 288 17.06 21.73 36.31
CA GLU A 288 16.16 22.46 37.22
C GLU A 288 15.36 21.47 38.06
N GLU A 289 15.63 21.46 39.37
CA GLU A 289 15.07 20.47 40.31
C GLU A 289 13.56 20.65 40.51
N GLU A 290 13.09 21.89 40.70
CA GLU A 290 11.66 22.18 40.92
C GLU A 290 10.78 21.75 39.75
N THR A 291 11.30 21.89 38.54
CA THR A 291 10.59 21.60 37.31
C THR A 291 11.11 20.35 36.64
N GLU A 292 11.87 19.49 37.33
CA GLU A 292 12.59 18.32 36.80
C GLU A 292 12.85 18.39 35.29
N SER A 293 13.48 19.49 34.87
CA SER A 293 13.66 19.83 33.47
C SER A 293 15.13 20.06 33.17
N LEU A 294 15.48 19.83 31.92
CA LEU A 294 16.85 19.82 31.46
C LEU A 294 16.98 20.77 30.28
N THR A 295 17.92 21.71 30.36
CA THR A 295 18.31 22.53 29.21
C THR A 295 19.75 22.23 28.82
N LEU A 296 19.95 21.63 27.65
CA LEU A 296 21.27 21.44 27.06
C LEU A 296 21.60 22.61 26.13
N TYR A 297 22.68 23.32 26.44
CA TYR A 297 23.33 24.27 25.55
C TYR A 297 24.48 23.57 24.83
N GLY A 298 24.46 23.57 23.50
CA GLY A 298 25.52 22.91 22.75
C GLY A 298 25.47 23.19 21.27
N THR A 299 26.61 23.14 20.62
CA THR A 299 26.71 23.31 19.18
C THR A 299 26.20 22.04 18.47
N ALA A 300 24.89 21.94 18.28
CA ALA A 300 24.22 20.82 17.62
C ALA A 300 23.64 21.25 16.27
N GLN A 301 23.92 20.48 15.21
CA GLN A 301 23.37 20.71 13.86
C GLN A 301 21.89 20.33 13.76
N ASN A 302 21.41 19.47 14.66
CA ASN A 302 20.05 18.94 14.65
C ASN A 302 19.48 18.85 16.08
N PRO A 303 19.11 20.00 16.69
CA PRO A 303 18.67 20.05 18.07
C PRO A 303 17.38 19.25 18.34
N HIS A 304 16.50 19.09 17.36
CA HIS A 304 15.26 18.31 17.53
C HIS A 304 15.53 16.79 17.62
N PRO A 305 16.26 16.16 16.68
CA PRO A 305 16.72 14.78 16.87
C PRO A 305 17.54 14.56 18.14
N LEU A 306 18.43 15.50 18.51
CA LEU A 306 19.20 15.38 19.75
C LEU A 306 18.29 15.36 20.98
N ARG A 307 17.26 16.21 21.03
CA ARG A 307 16.27 16.19 22.12
C ARG A 307 15.59 14.83 22.26
N HIS A 308 15.23 14.19 21.15
CA HIS A 308 14.62 12.87 21.15
C HIS A 308 15.58 11.80 21.72
N VAL A 309 16.86 11.82 21.30
CA VAL A 309 17.88 10.90 21.81
C VAL A 309 18.07 11.09 23.32
N LEU A 310 18.19 12.33 23.80
CA LEU A 310 18.35 12.61 25.23
C LEU A 310 17.14 12.14 26.06
N ALA A 311 15.92 12.31 25.54
CA ALA A 311 14.70 11.82 26.18
C ALA A 311 14.75 10.31 26.40
N GLN A 312 15.18 9.56 25.38
CA GLN A 312 15.33 8.11 25.47
C GLN A 312 16.45 7.70 26.44
N VAL A 313 17.62 8.32 26.34
CA VAL A 313 18.78 7.96 27.16
C VAL A 313 18.58 8.29 28.64
N LEU A 314 17.94 9.43 28.95
CA LEU A 314 17.74 9.90 30.32
C LEU A 314 16.43 9.41 30.95
N GLY A 315 15.58 8.71 30.17
CA GLY A 315 14.26 8.25 30.61
C GLY A 315 13.33 9.40 30.99
N MET A 316 13.36 10.48 30.20
CA MET A 316 12.61 11.72 30.48
C MET A 316 11.66 12.07 29.34
N PRO A 317 10.48 12.68 29.60
CA PRO A 317 9.62 13.20 28.54
C PRO A 317 10.34 14.27 27.72
N GLU A 318 10.19 14.25 26.40
CA GLU A 318 10.76 15.29 25.51
C GLU A 318 10.32 16.71 25.88
N THR A 319 9.13 16.87 26.44
CA THR A 319 8.58 18.16 26.90
C THR A 319 9.37 18.75 28.07
N ARG A 320 10.18 17.94 28.76
CA ARG A 320 11.04 18.34 29.88
C ARG A 320 12.48 18.58 29.44
N ILE A 321 12.78 18.44 28.15
CA ILE A 321 14.13 18.65 27.62
C ILE A 321 14.11 19.79 26.60
N ARG A 322 14.98 20.76 26.80
CA ARG A 322 15.24 21.83 25.85
C ARG A 322 16.66 21.70 25.33
N VAL A 323 16.82 21.67 24.01
CA VAL A 323 18.13 21.76 23.36
C VAL A 323 18.26 23.14 22.74
N HIS A 324 19.17 23.93 23.28
CA HIS A 324 19.49 25.26 22.79
C HIS A 324 20.78 25.19 21.97
N ALA A 325 20.64 25.23 20.64
CA ALA A 325 21.76 25.32 19.72
C ALA A 325 22.06 26.80 19.40
N PRO A 326 23.14 27.40 19.94
CA PRO A 326 23.57 28.73 19.55
C PRO A 326 24.19 28.68 18.14
N ALA A 327 24.94 29.72 17.75
CA ALA A 327 25.69 29.71 16.49
C ALA A 327 26.54 28.42 16.36
N ILE A 328 26.20 27.59 15.38
CA ILE A 328 26.69 26.21 15.27
C ILE A 328 28.20 26.15 14.95
N GLY A 329 28.75 27.19 14.33
CA GLY A 329 30.17 27.26 13.95
C GLY A 329 30.54 26.37 12.77
N GLY A 330 31.85 26.23 12.51
CA GLY A 330 32.44 25.38 11.48
C GLY A 330 32.72 23.95 11.97
N ALA A 331 31.73 23.07 11.86
CA ALA A 331 31.97 21.62 11.90
C ALA A 331 30.88 20.87 11.11
N PHE A 332 31.13 20.65 9.82
CA PHE A 332 30.22 19.91 8.95
C PHE A 332 30.33 18.39 9.23
N GLY A 333 29.30 17.82 9.87
CA GLY A 333 29.15 16.37 10.05
C GLY A 333 29.50 15.83 11.44
N MET A 334 30.30 16.55 12.24
CA MET A 334 30.68 16.15 13.61
C MET A 334 29.71 16.57 14.71
N LYS A 335 28.86 17.56 14.43
CA LYS A 335 27.92 18.15 15.40
C LYS A 335 26.52 17.57 15.23
N MET A 336 26.42 16.37 14.68
CA MET A 336 25.18 15.59 14.65
C MET A 336 24.93 14.98 16.03
N HIS A 337 23.68 14.67 16.34
CA HIS A 337 23.30 13.93 17.56
C HIS A 337 23.94 12.55 17.65
N GLY A 338 24.07 12.04 18.89
CA GLY A 338 24.45 10.65 19.16
C GLY A 338 25.84 10.49 19.76
N HIS A 339 26.45 11.59 20.20
CA HIS A 339 27.75 11.54 20.86
C HIS A 339 27.59 11.33 22.36
N PRO A 340 28.39 10.45 22.99
CA PRO A 340 28.24 10.11 24.41
C PRO A 340 28.30 11.33 25.35
N GLU A 341 29.12 12.34 25.01
CA GLU A 341 29.33 13.54 25.80
C GLU A 341 28.03 14.34 26.00
N GLU A 342 27.15 14.34 25.00
CA GLU A 342 25.86 15.05 25.03
C GLU A 342 24.98 14.51 26.17
N SER A 343 24.88 13.18 26.25
CA SER A 343 24.11 12.49 27.28
C SER A 343 24.80 12.52 28.65
N LEU A 344 26.12 12.38 28.68
CA LEU A 344 26.90 12.37 29.93
C LEU A 344 26.84 13.71 30.64
N VAL A 345 26.99 14.82 29.93
CA VAL A 345 26.89 16.18 30.52
C VAL A 345 25.50 16.40 31.09
N CYS A 346 24.45 15.98 30.39
CA CYS A 346 23.07 16.07 30.88
C CYS A 346 22.83 15.21 32.14
N LEU A 347 23.35 13.98 32.15
CA LEU A 347 23.24 13.08 33.29
C LEU A 347 24.00 13.62 34.50
N LEU A 348 25.21 14.15 34.31
CA LEU A 348 26.01 14.75 35.38
C LEU A 348 25.32 15.98 35.96
N ALA A 349 24.75 16.84 35.11
CA ALA A 349 23.98 17.99 35.57
C ALA A 349 22.79 17.58 36.44
N LYS A 350 22.06 16.53 36.02
CA LYS A 350 20.96 15.95 36.79
C LYS A 350 21.41 15.34 38.12
N LEU A 351 22.52 14.62 38.14
CA LEU A 351 23.02 13.94 39.36
C LEU A 351 23.65 14.91 40.37
N THR A 352 24.24 16.01 39.90
CA THR A 352 25.00 16.94 40.74
C THR A 352 24.24 18.22 41.06
N GLY A 353 23.18 18.54 40.32
CA GLY A 353 22.48 19.82 40.39
C GLY A 353 23.35 21.01 39.95
N ARG A 354 24.43 20.75 39.19
CA ARG A 354 25.39 21.77 38.74
C ARG A 354 25.52 21.80 37.22
N PRO A 355 25.72 22.98 36.60
CA PRO A 355 25.89 23.11 35.15
C PRO A 355 27.11 22.39 34.54
#